data_AF-A0A3D5Z7L9-F1
#
_entry.id   AF-A0A3D5Z7L9-F1
#
_cell.length_a   1.000
_cell.length_b   1.000
_cell.length_c   1.000
_cell.angle_alpha   90.00
_cell.angle_beta   90.00
_cell.angle_gamma   90.00
#
_symmetry.space_group_name_H-M   'P 1'
#
loop_
_entity.id
_entity.type
_entity.pdbx_description
1 polymer ?
#
loop_
_entity_poly.entity_id
_entity_poly.type
_entity_poly.pdbx_seq_one_letter_code
_entity_poly.pdbx_strand_id
1 'polypeptide(L)'
;MKKTLLTILGAILVGFGLGLFFFKKFDTNIEALATSVKSIYAVQVGVYKNIDNAKDVANKMGGIVVLDNDYYRVYIDIIKDKEILNSREEYYKNNNINYYLKIINPSKEFITKLDDYEIILKNTSISADKIGIVREKILKEYQNELHD
;
A
#
# COMPACT_ATOMS: atom_id res chain seq x y z
N MET A 1 -1.16 52.78 1.58
CA MET A 1 -1.09 51.97 0.34
C MET A 1 0.30 51.43 0.07
N LYS A 2 1.35 52.26 -0.12
CA LYS A 2 2.73 51.77 -0.37
C LYS A 2 3.28 50.83 0.71
N LYS A 3 3.06 51.15 1.99
CA LYS A 3 3.48 50.29 3.13
C LYS A 3 2.76 48.94 3.14
N THR A 4 1.43 48.94 2.91
CA THR A 4 0.62 47.73 2.80
C THR A 4 1.05 46.85 1.63
N LEU A 5 1.35 47.46 0.48
CA LEU A 5 1.86 46.75 -0.70
C LEU A 5 3.23 46.11 -0.42
N LEU A 6 4.10 46.82 0.31
CA LEU A 6 5.40 46.31 0.73
C LEU A 6 5.27 45.14 1.71
N THR A 7 4.31 45.20 2.64
CA THR A 7 4.00 44.09 3.56
C THR A 7 3.49 42.86 2.82
N ILE A 8 2.60 43.04 1.83
CA ILE A 8 2.09 41.95 0.99
C ILE A 8 3.24 41.31 0.20
N LEU A 9 4.12 42.12 -0.38
CA LEU A 9 5.28 41.64 -1.13
C LEU A 9 6.23 40.85 -0.22
N GLY A 10 6.45 41.31 1.01
CA GLY A 10 7.24 40.60 2.02
C GLY A 10 6.62 39.24 2.39
N ALA A 11 5.31 39.19 2.60
CA ALA A 11 4.61 37.94 2.91
C ALA A 11 4.70 36.92 1.77
N ILE A 12 4.59 37.37 0.50
CA ILE A 12 4.77 36.52 -0.68
C ILE A 12 6.18 35.95 -0.73
N LEU A 13 7.21 36.77 -0.49
CA LEU A 13 8.61 36.32 -0.50
C LEU A 13 8.89 35.31 0.62
N VAL A 14 8.34 35.53 1.82
CA VAL A 14 8.47 34.58 2.94
C VAL A 14 7.73 33.28 2.63
N GLY A 15 6.50 33.35 2.14
CA GLY A 15 5.71 32.17 1.75
C GLY A 15 6.39 31.38 0.63
N PHE A 16 6.95 32.07 -0.36
CA PHE A 16 7.71 31.46 -1.45
C PHE A 16 9.01 30.80 -0.94
N GLY A 17 9.73 31.47 -0.05
CA GLY A 17 10.95 30.93 0.57
C GLY A 17 10.67 29.68 1.41
N LEU A 18 9.62 29.70 2.22
CA LEU A 18 9.16 28.52 2.97
C LEU A 18 8.68 27.42 2.03
N GLY A 19 7.92 27.75 0.99
CA GLY A 19 7.50 26.81 -0.04
C GLY A 19 8.69 26.10 -0.67
N LEU A 20 9.70 26.83 -1.14
CA LEU A 20 10.93 26.25 -1.70
C LEU A 20 11.71 25.42 -0.69
N PHE A 21 11.77 25.84 0.58
CA PHE A 21 12.42 25.07 1.65
C PHE A 21 11.71 23.74 1.91
N PHE A 22 10.38 23.75 1.97
CA PHE A 22 9.58 22.53 2.09
C PHE A 22 9.71 21.65 0.83
N PHE A 23 9.59 22.22 -0.38
CA PHE A 23 9.80 21.49 -1.64
C PHE A 23 11.19 20.87 -1.76
N LYS A 24 12.24 21.51 -1.24
CA LYS A 24 13.59 20.91 -1.18
C LYS A 24 13.72 19.77 -0.16
N LYS A 25 12.88 19.77 0.88
CA LYS A 25 12.83 18.69 1.89
C LYS A 25 11.92 17.54 1.49
N PHE A 26 10.97 17.76 0.58
CA PHE A 26 10.31 16.68 -0.11
C PHE A 26 11.34 16.02 -1.03
N ASP A 27 11.74 14.82 -0.65
CA ASP A 27 12.62 13.98 -1.45
C ASP A 27 12.09 13.90 -2.89
N THR A 28 12.85 14.41 -3.86
CA THR A 28 12.64 14.13 -5.30
C THR A 28 12.78 12.65 -5.62
N ASN A 29 13.14 11.82 -4.64
CA ASN A 29 13.08 10.36 -4.69
C ASN A 29 11.67 9.79 -4.82
N ILE A 30 10.60 10.60 -4.66
CA ILE A 30 9.23 10.12 -4.91
C ILE A 30 8.98 9.88 -6.41
N GLU A 31 9.62 10.65 -7.31
CA GLU A 31 9.47 10.45 -8.76
C GLU A 31 10.53 9.50 -9.35
N ALA A 32 11.71 9.38 -8.72
CA ALA A 32 12.78 8.47 -9.20
C ALA A 32 12.57 6.99 -8.83
N LEU A 33 11.75 6.68 -7.81
CA LEU A 33 11.38 5.29 -7.47
C LEU A 33 10.24 4.75 -8.34
N ALA A 34 9.50 5.63 -9.02
CA ALA A 34 8.33 5.27 -9.83
C ALA A 34 8.68 4.55 -11.15
N THR A 35 9.94 4.53 -11.59
CA THR A 35 10.29 4.09 -12.95
C THR A 35 11.16 2.82 -13.06
N SER A 36 11.66 2.22 -11.97
CA SER A 36 12.49 1.00 -12.12
C SER A 36 12.39 -0.09 -11.05
N VAL A 37 11.60 0.09 -9.99
CA VAL A 37 11.22 -1.02 -9.10
C VAL A 37 9.71 -1.12 -9.12
N LYS A 38 9.17 -2.18 -9.74
CA LYS A 38 7.74 -2.51 -9.61
C LYS A 38 7.43 -2.60 -8.11
N SER A 39 6.77 -1.58 -7.58
CA SER A 39 6.44 -1.51 -6.15
C SER A 39 5.47 -2.63 -5.81
N ILE A 40 5.65 -3.23 -4.64
CA ILE A 40 4.77 -4.27 -4.12
C ILE A 40 3.88 -3.62 -3.07
N TYR A 41 2.58 -3.78 -3.24
CA TYR A 41 1.57 -3.15 -2.42
C TYR A 41 0.90 -4.17 -1.53
N ALA A 42 0.91 -3.92 -0.22
CA ALA A 42 -0.01 -4.54 0.71
C ALA A 42 -1.30 -3.71 0.78
N VAL A 43 -2.45 -4.34 0.53
CA VAL A 43 -3.77 -3.71 0.65
C VAL A 43 -4.16 -3.73 2.13
N GLN A 44 -3.99 -2.59 2.80
CA GLN A 44 -4.24 -2.44 4.23
C GLN A 44 -5.65 -1.94 4.51
N VAL A 45 -6.40 -2.64 5.37
CA VAL A 45 -7.78 -2.25 5.76
C VAL A 45 -7.88 -1.71 7.19
N GLY A 46 -6.80 -1.77 7.97
CA GLY A 46 -6.79 -1.20 9.31
C GLY A 46 -5.42 -1.23 9.99
N VAL A 47 -5.32 -0.41 11.04
CA VAL A 47 -4.15 -0.31 11.93
C VAL A 47 -4.67 -0.23 13.36
N TYR A 48 -4.16 -1.09 14.23
CA TYR A 48 -4.68 -1.28 15.58
C TYR A 48 -3.53 -1.33 16.59
N LYS A 49 -3.77 -0.84 17.81
CA LYS A 49 -2.85 -1.05 18.94
C LYS A 49 -3.09 -2.39 19.66
N ASN A 50 -4.29 -2.95 19.54
CA ASN A 50 -4.67 -4.20 20.16
C ASN A 50 -4.71 -5.32 19.10
N ILE A 51 -4.08 -6.45 19.41
CA ILE A 51 -3.94 -7.58 18.49
C ILE A 51 -5.28 -8.30 18.24
N ASP A 52 -6.16 -8.37 19.23
CA ASP A 52 -7.44 -9.08 19.12
C ASP A 52 -8.37 -8.33 18.16
N ASN A 53 -8.45 -7.00 18.27
CA ASN A 53 -9.18 -6.18 17.30
C ASN A 53 -8.64 -6.35 15.86
N ALA A 54 -7.32 -6.45 15.71
CA ALA A 54 -6.71 -6.69 14.40
C ALA A 54 -7.08 -8.08 13.85
N LYS A 55 -7.06 -9.11 14.71
CA LYS A 55 -7.43 -10.48 14.35
C LYS A 55 -8.91 -10.58 13.97
N ASP A 56 -9.81 -9.91 14.68
CA ASP A 56 -11.24 -9.91 14.35
C ASP A 56 -11.49 -9.34 12.95
N VAL A 57 -10.82 -8.23 12.61
CA VAL A 57 -10.92 -7.63 11.28
C VAL A 57 -10.25 -8.50 10.21
N ALA A 58 -9.08 -9.08 10.51
CA ALA A 58 -8.40 -10.00 9.60
C ALA A 58 -9.29 -11.22 9.27
N ASN A 59 -9.88 -11.85 10.30
CA ASN A 59 -10.77 -13.00 10.12
C ASN A 59 -12.01 -12.65 9.29
N LYS A 60 -12.62 -11.48 9.55
CA LYS A 60 -13.79 -11.01 8.80
C LYS A 60 -13.48 -10.74 7.32
N MET A 61 -12.28 -10.23 7.03
CA MET A 61 -11.87 -9.81 5.68
C MET A 61 -11.03 -10.86 4.95
N GLY A 62 -10.72 -12.01 5.59
CA GLY A 62 -9.80 -13.02 5.08
C GLY A 62 -8.35 -12.51 4.96
N GLY A 63 -7.94 -11.58 5.81
CA GLY A 63 -6.61 -10.98 5.82
C GLY A 63 -5.65 -11.66 6.80
N ILE A 64 -4.45 -11.09 6.90
CA ILE A 64 -3.41 -11.41 7.89
C ILE A 64 -3.15 -10.20 8.78
N VAL A 65 -2.61 -10.47 9.97
CA VAL A 65 -2.14 -9.44 10.89
C VAL A 65 -0.62 -9.37 10.83
N VAL A 66 -0.09 -8.18 10.60
CA VAL A 66 1.35 -7.90 10.54
C VAL A 66 1.71 -6.89 11.63
N LEU A 67 2.68 -7.24 12.48
CA LEU A 67 3.24 -6.31 13.45
C LEU A 67 4.22 -5.37 12.74
N ASP A 68 3.98 -4.07 12.83
CA ASP A 68 4.85 -3.03 12.31
C ASP A 68 5.06 -1.96 13.39
N ASN A 69 6.23 -2.01 14.03
CA ASN A 69 6.54 -1.31 15.27
C ASN A 69 5.51 -1.65 16.37
N ASP A 70 4.85 -0.65 16.95
CA ASP A 70 3.87 -0.81 18.04
C ASP A 70 2.42 -1.00 17.53
N TYR A 71 2.25 -1.28 16.23
CA TYR A 71 0.92 -1.37 15.60
C TYR A 71 0.73 -2.67 14.84
N TYR A 72 -0.47 -3.23 14.96
CA TYR A 72 -0.96 -4.38 14.20
C TYR A 72 -1.71 -3.89 12.97
N ARG A 73 -1.17 -4.17 11.79
CA ARG A 73 -1.77 -3.83 10.51
C ARG A 73 -2.50 -5.04 9.95
N VAL A 74 -3.67 -4.81 9.35
CA VAL A 74 -4.43 -5.85 8.69
C VAL A 74 -4.27 -5.70 7.19
N TYR A 75 -3.65 -6.70 6.56
CA TYR A 75 -3.50 -6.77 5.10
C TYR A 75 -4.45 -7.81 4.54
N ILE A 76 -5.17 -7.46 3.48
CA ILE A 76 -6.13 -8.36 2.82
C ILE A 76 -5.64 -8.84 1.46
N ASP A 77 -4.62 -8.22 0.89
CA ASP A 77 -4.03 -8.64 -0.39
C ASP A 77 -2.58 -8.13 -0.50
N ILE A 78 -1.78 -8.77 -1.33
CA ILE A 78 -0.42 -8.36 -1.68
C ILE A 78 -0.26 -8.46 -3.19
N ILE A 79 -0.01 -7.32 -3.82
CA ILE A 79 -0.09 -7.19 -5.28
C ILE A 79 1.11 -6.38 -5.77
N LYS A 80 1.77 -6.88 -6.80
CA LYS A 80 2.84 -6.19 -7.55
C LYS A 80 2.35 -5.75 -8.92
N ASP A 81 1.52 -6.56 -9.57
CA ASP A 81 1.05 -6.27 -10.92
C ASP A 81 -0.10 -5.25 -10.94
N LYS A 82 0.04 -4.25 -11.82
CA LYS A 82 -0.92 -3.14 -11.91
C LYS A 82 -2.27 -3.56 -12.47
N GLU A 83 -2.34 -4.54 -13.38
CA GLU A 83 -3.61 -5.00 -13.95
C GLU A 83 -4.41 -5.76 -12.90
N ILE A 84 -3.73 -6.61 -12.12
CA ILE A 84 -4.34 -7.29 -10.98
C ILE A 84 -4.83 -6.24 -9.97
N LEU A 85 -4.00 -5.27 -9.61
CA LEU A 85 -4.38 -4.21 -8.67
C LEU A 85 -5.66 -3.51 -9.13
N ASN A 86 -5.72 -3.03 -10.37
CA ASN A 86 -6.89 -2.35 -10.92
C ASN A 86 -8.15 -3.24 -10.85
N SER A 87 -8.05 -4.53 -11.18
CA SER A 87 -9.17 -5.47 -11.08
C SER A 87 -9.67 -5.65 -9.63
N ARG A 88 -8.76 -5.54 -8.65
CA ARG A 88 -9.07 -5.67 -7.23
C ARG A 88 -9.68 -4.41 -6.65
N GLU A 89 -9.25 -3.23 -7.10
CA GLU A 89 -9.85 -1.96 -6.69
C GLU A 89 -11.35 -1.90 -6.99
N GLU A 90 -11.77 -2.43 -8.14
CA GLU A 90 -13.20 -2.55 -8.47
C GLU A 90 -13.93 -3.47 -7.49
N TYR A 91 -13.34 -4.62 -7.14
CA TYR A 91 -13.88 -5.51 -6.11
C TYR A 91 -14.00 -4.82 -4.75
N TYR A 92 -12.98 -4.08 -4.31
CA TYR A 92 -13.00 -3.37 -3.03
C TYR A 92 -14.10 -2.31 -3.01
N LYS A 93 -14.23 -1.54 -4.09
CA LYS A 93 -15.29 -0.54 -4.24
C LYS A 93 -16.68 -1.16 -4.18
N ASN A 94 -16.92 -2.25 -4.90
CA ASN A 94 -18.21 -2.92 -4.95
C ASN A 94 -18.62 -3.54 -3.60
N ASN A 95 -17.64 -3.86 -2.75
CA ASN A 95 -17.86 -4.41 -1.41
C ASN A 95 -17.72 -3.37 -0.28
N ASN A 96 -17.63 -2.07 -0.61
CA ASN A 96 -17.42 -0.98 0.35
C ASN A 96 -16.21 -1.20 1.29
N ILE A 97 -15.14 -1.78 0.76
CA ILE A 97 -13.90 -2.02 1.50
C ILE A 97 -13.04 -0.76 1.40
N ASN A 98 -12.89 -0.06 2.52
CA ASN A 98 -11.93 1.04 2.64
C ASN A 98 -10.52 0.47 2.81
N TYR A 99 -9.58 0.89 1.95
CA TYR A 99 -8.22 0.40 1.97
C TYR A 99 -7.19 1.51 1.78
N TYR A 100 -5.95 1.20 2.15
CA TYR A 100 -4.76 1.99 1.89
C TYR A 100 -3.70 1.10 1.25
N LEU A 101 -3.06 1.57 0.18
CA LEU A 101 -1.95 0.85 -0.46
C LEU A 101 -0.65 1.17 0.26
N LYS A 102 -0.15 0.21 1.03
CA LYS A 102 1.15 0.33 1.70
C LYS A 102 2.22 -0.33 0.84
N ILE A 103 3.26 0.43 0.48
CA ILE A 103 4.44 -0.14 -0.17
C ILE A 103 5.19 -1.01 0.83
N ILE A 104 5.51 -2.23 0.43
CA ILE A 104 6.30 -3.19 1.19
C ILE A 104 7.51 -3.64 0.38
N ASN A 105 8.59 -4.03 1.07
CA ASN A 105 9.84 -4.50 0.47
C ASN A 105 10.13 -5.92 0.95
N PRO A 106 9.38 -6.93 0.45
CA PRO A 106 9.58 -8.33 0.83
C PRO A 106 10.91 -8.90 0.31
N SER A 107 11.26 -10.08 0.79
CA SER A 107 12.41 -10.86 0.34
C SER A 107 12.35 -11.17 -1.16
N LYS A 108 13.51 -11.33 -1.80
CA LYS A 108 13.56 -11.76 -3.21
C LYS A 108 12.85 -13.09 -3.45
N GLU A 109 12.89 -14.00 -2.47
CA GLU A 109 12.24 -15.30 -2.55
C GLU A 109 10.72 -15.16 -2.64
N PHE A 110 10.11 -14.35 -1.78
CA PHE A 110 8.69 -14.08 -1.86
C PHE A 110 8.31 -13.36 -3.15
N ILE A 111 9.14 -12.45 -3.64
CA ILE A 111 8.87 -11.76 -4.92
C ILE A 111 8.76 -12.76 -6.08
N THR A 112 9.62 -13.78 -6.10
CA THR A 112 9.55 -14.86 -7.10
C THR A 112 8.26 -15.68 -6.95
N LYS A 113 7.89 -16.06 -5.72
CA LYS A 113 6.61 -16.77 -5.48
C LYS A 113 5.41 -15.92 -5.88
N LEU A 114 5.44 -14.62 -5.59
CA LEU A 114 4.40 -13.67 -5.96
C LEU A 114 4.25 -13.57 -7.47
N ASP A 115 5.35 -13.56 -8.24
CA ASP A 115 5.28 -13.61 -9.71
C ASP A 115 4.50 -14.84 -10.20
N ASP A 116 4.79 -16.02 -9.65
CA ASP A 116 4.12 -17.26 -10.03
C ASP A 116 2.62 -17.20 -9.71
N TYR A 117 2.25 -16.66 -8.55
CA TYR A 117 0.84 -16.50 -8.18
C TYR A 117 0.13 -15.47 -9.06
N GLU A 118 0.77 -14.35 -9.40
CA GLU A 118 0.18 -13.32 -10.26
C GLU A 118 -0.03 -13.81 -11.70
N ILE A 119 0.85 -14.68 -12.22
CA ILE A 119 0.63 -15.37 -13.50
C ILE A 119 -0.67 -16.18 -13.46
N ILE A 120 -0.93 -16.89 -12.36
CA ILE A 120 -2.16 -17.67 -12.18
C ILE A 120 -3.38 -16.75 -12.11
N LEU A 121 -3.29 -15.62 -11.38
CA LEU A 121 -4.38 -14.65 -11.24
C LEU A 121 -4.73 -13.92 -12.54
N LYS A 122 -3.77 -13.76 -13.46
CA LYS A 122 -4.00 -13.17 -14.79
C LYS A 122 -4.72 -14.12 -15.76
N ASN A 123 -4.80 -15.40 -15.45
CA ASN A 123 -5.47 -16.36 -16.34
C ASN A 123 -6.98 -16.08 -16.37
N THR A 124 -7.50 -15.67 -17.54
CA THR A 124 -8.91 -15.29 -17.75
C THR A 124 -9.93 -16.40 -17.47
N SER A 125 -9.48 -17.65 -17.32
CA SER A 125 -10.34 -18.80 -17.01
C SER A 125 -10.45 -19.11 -15.51
N ILE A 126 -9.80 -18.33 -14.64
CA ILE A 126 -9.84 -18.56 -13.19
C ILE A 126 -11.17 -18.08 -12.58
N SER A 127 -11.81 -18.92 -11.77
CA SER A 127 -13.05 -18.57 -11.08
C SER A 127 -12.79 -17.71 -9.82
N ALA A 128 -13.80 -16.98 -9.36
CA ALA A 128 -13.72 -16.15 -8.16
C ALA A 128 -13.26 -16.92 -6.91
N ASP A 129 -13.75 -18.15 -6.71
CA ASP A 129 -13.34 -18.99 -5.58
C ASP A 129 -11.84 -19.34 -5.63
N LYS A 130 -11.33 -19.64 -6.83
CA LYS A 130 -9.91 -19.95 -7.04
C LYS A 130 -9.02 -18.73 -6.83
N ILE A 131 -9.50 -17.55 -7.20
CA ILE A 131 -8.83 -16.28 -6.89
C ILE A 131 -8.67 -16.12 -5.38
N GLY A 132 -9.74 -16.38 -4.61
CA GLY A 132 -9.70 -16.32 -3.15
C GLY A 132 -8.64 -17.25 -2.54
N ILE A 133 -8.54 -18.48 -3.05
CA ILE A 133 -7.55 -19.46 -2.61
C ILE A 133 -6.12 -19.00 -2.92
N VAL A 134 -5.86 -18.48 -4.12
CA VAL A 134 -4.53 -17.99 -4.49
C VAL A 134 -4.14 -16.79 -3.62
N ARG A 135 -5.07 -15.87 -3.37
CA ARG A 135 -4.87 -14.73 -2.47
C ARG A 135 -4.50 -15.18 -1.05
N GLU A 136 -5.23 -16.13 -0.49
CA GLU A 136 -4.95 -16.68 0.84
C GLU A 136 -3.55 -17.29 0.91
N LYS A 137 -3.11 -17.99 -0.15
CA LYS A 137 -1.74 -18.51 -0.24
C LYS A 137 -0.69 -17.40 -0.28
N ILE A 138 -0.88 -16.36 -1.08
CA ILE A 138 0.04 -15.20 -1.13
C ILE A 138 0.20 -14.60 0.28
N LEU A 139 -0.93 -14.37 0.97
CA LEU A 139 -0.90 -13.79 2.32
C LEU A 139 -0.19 -14.70 3.33
N LYS A 140 -0.43 -16.02 3.29
CA LYS A 140 0.27 -16.97 4.16
C LYS A 140 1.76 -17.02 3.89
N GLU A 141 2.19 -17.02 2.63
CA GLU A 141 3.61 -16.99 2.28
C GLU A 141 4.29 -15.72 2.80
N TYR A 142 3.63 -14.56 2.69
CA TYR A 142 4.18 -13.32 3.23
C TYR A 142 4.21 -13.33 4.76
N GLN A 143 3.19 -13.87 5.40
CA GLN A 143 3.16 -14.00 6.86
C GLN A 143 4.30 -14.89 7.36
N ASN A 144 4.62 -15.97 6.66
CA ASN A 144 5.73 -16.85 7.01
C ASN A 144 7.08 -16.13 6.89
N GLU A 145 7.29 -15.35 5.83
CA GLU A 145 8.52 -14.54 5.67
C GLU A 145 8.79 -13.62 6.86
N LEU A 146 7.74 -13.05 7.46
CA LEU A 146 7.88 -12.14 8.60
C LEU A 146 8.29 -12.82 9.91
N HIS A 147 8.26 -14.16 9.94
CA HIS A 147 8.62 -14.97 11.10
C HIS A 147 9.98 -15.68 10.95
N ASP A 148 10.64 -15.53 9.80
CA ASP A 148 12.01 -16.01 9.51
C ASP A 148 13.07 -14.95 9.83
#